data_AF-A0A6J4VKJ5-F1
#
_entry.id   AF-A0A6J4VKJ5-F1
#
_cell.length_a   1.000
_cell.length_b   1.000
_cell.length_c   1.000
_cell.angle_alpha   90.00
_cell.angle_beta   90.00
_cell.angle_gamma   90.00
#
_symmetry.space_group_name_H-M   'P 1'
#
loop_
_entity.id
_entity.type
_entity.pdbx_description
1 polymer ?
#
loop_
_entity_poly.entity_id
_entity_poly.type
_entity_poly.pdbx_seq_one_letter_code
_entity_poly.pdbx_strand_id
1 'polypeptide(L)' 'MKVAEWFTGGARMVIVVNPRRRTVANYRAPTWVRILTSADTIDGDDVVSSWRLPVAAMFEDEGGA' A
#
# COMPACT_ATOMS: atom_id res chain seq x y z
N MET A 1 -8.95 -8.26 13.26
CA MET A 1 -8.33 -7.06 12.64
C MET A 1 -8.60 -7.17 11.16
N LYS A 2 -9.05 -6.08 10.52
CA LYS A 2 -9.50 -6.09 9.12
C LYS A 2 -8.47 -6.67 8.13
N VAL A 3 -7.19 -6.37 8.34
CA VAL A 3 -6.08 -6.89 7.51
C VAL A 3 -6.06 -8.42 7.52
N ALA A 4 -6.13 -9.05 8.71
CA ALA A 4 -6.13 -10.50 8.82
C ALA A 4 -7.37 -11.14 8.18
N GLU A 5 -8.54 -10.52 8.35
CA GLU A 5 -9.78 -10.98 7.71
C GLU A 5 -9.69 -10.99 6.18
N TRP A 6 -9.00 -10.00 5.58
CA TRP A 6 -8.81 -9.93 4.13
C TRP A 6 -7.87 -11.02 3.62
N PHE A 7 -6.81 -11.34 4.36
CA PHE A 7 -5.95 -12.49 4.05
C PHE A 7 -6.70 -13.82 4.20
N THR A 8 -7.54 -13.99 5.24
CA THR A 8 -8.42 -15.16 5.36
C THR A 8 -9.37 -15.27 4.16
N GLY A 9 -9.79 -14.14 3.59
CA GLY A 9 -10.59 -14.06 2.36
C GLY A 9 -9.82 -14.28 1.04
N GLY A 10 -8.52 -14.58 1.10
CA GLY A 10 -7.69 -14.86 -0.08
C GLY A 10 -6.97 -13.66 -0.70
N ALA A 11 -7.00 -12.49 -0.06
CA ALA A 11 -6.18 -11.37 -0.50
C ALA A 11 -4.68 -11.73 -0.41
N ARG A 12 -3.90 -11.34 -1.42
CA ARG A 12 -2.44 -11.56 -1.46
C ARG A 12 -1.63 -10.32 -1.07
N MET A 13 -2.28 -9.17 -1.07
CA MET A 13 -1.71 -7.89 -0.66
C MET A 13 -2.81 -7.04 -0.05
N VAL A 14 -2.51 -6.37 1.06
CA VAL A 14 -3.40 -5.40 1.70
C VAL A 14 -2.63 -4.12 1.91
N ILE A 15 -3.14 -3.02 1.35
CA ILE A 15 -2.53 -1.69 1.45
C ILE A 15 -3.41 -0.84 2.37
N VAL A 16 -2.81 -0.31 3.45
CA VAL A 16 -3.49 0.60 4.37
C VAL A 16 -2.84 1.97 4.28
N VAL A 17 -3.60 2.97 3.85
CA VAL A 17 -3.13 4.35 3.68
C VAL A 17 -3.40 5.14 4.96
N ASN A 18 -2.41 5.87 5.45
CA ASN A 18 -2.58 6.84 6.52
C ASN A 18 -2.29 8.26 5.98
N PRO A 19 -3.32 9.00 5.53
CA PRO A 19 -3.15 10.33 4.93
C PRO A 19 -2.54 11.35 5.90
N ARG A 20 -2.91 11.30 7.19
CA ARG A 20 -2.38 12.22 8.21
C ARG A 20 -0.87 12.11 8.39
N ARG A 21 -0.34 10.88 8.27
CA ARG A 21 1.10 10.62 8.38
C ARG A 21 1.81 10.54 7.03
N ARG A 22 1.08 10.58 5.91
CA ARG A 22 1.58 10.36 4.54
C ARG A 22 2.42 9.08 4.43
N THR A 23 1.93 8.02 5.05
CA THR A 23 2.56 6.69 5.04
C THR A 23 1.59 5.63 4.55
N VAL A 24 2.14 4.56 4.00
CA VAL A 24 1.37 3.40 3.54
C VAL A 24 1.91 2.13 4.21
N ALA A 25 1.05 1.34 4.83
CA ALA A 25 1.41 0.00 5.29
C ALA A 25 1.07 -1.01 4.20
N ASN A 26 2.09 -1.62 3.61
CA ASN A 26 1.96 -2.69 2.63
C ASN A 26 2.13 -4.04 3.32
N TYR A 27 1.04 -4.80 3.43
CA TYR A 27 1.02 -6.14 3.98
C TYR A 27 1.05 -7.16 2.85
N ARG A 28 1.90 -8.18 2.98
CA ARG A 28 1.88 -9.38 2.12
C ARG A 28 1.61 -10.68 2.90
N ALA A 29 1.49 -10.57 4.22
CA ALA A 29 0.92 -11.57 5.10
C ALA A 29 0.31 -10.86 6.32
N PRO A 30 -0.57 -11.51 7.11
CA PRO A 30 -1.18 -10.90 8.30
C PRO A 30 -0.19 -10.33 9.32
N THR A 31 1.03 -10.89 9.36
CA THR A 31 2.09 -10.53 10.31
C THR A 31 3.31 -9.90 9.66
N TRP A 32 3.33 -9.77 8.33
CA TRP A 32 4.45 -9.18 7.60
C TRP A 32 4.01 -7.89 6.90
N VAL A 33 4.51 -6.77 7.43
CA VAL A 33 4.19 -5.42 6.99
C VAL A 33 5.44 -4.63 6.71
N ARG A 34 5.42 -3.85 5.63
CA ARG A 34 6.39 -2.79 5.38
C ARG A 34 5.66 -1.45 5.45
N ILE A 35 6.18 -0.54 6.28
CA ILE A 35 5.73 0.85 6.27
C ILE A 35 6.54 1.60 5.21
N LEU A 36 5.84 2.23 4.29
CA LEU A 36 6.35 3.01 3.18
C LEU A 36 6.06 4.48 3.43
N THR A 37 7.02 5.32 3.06
CA THR A 37 6.98 6.77 3.14
C THR A 37 6.86 7.37 1.74
N SER A 38 6.72 8.69 1.63
CA SER A 38 6.69 9.38 0.33
C SER A 38 7.96 9.21 -0.51
N ALA A 39 9.08 8.75 0.06
CA ALA A 39 10.29 8.42 -0.70
C ALA A 39 10.24 7.02 -1.35
N ASP A 40 9.25 6.20 -1.00
CA ASP A 40 9.14 4.83 -1.43
C ASP A 40 8.12 4.64 -2.56
N THR A 41 8.18 3.47 -3.20
CA THR A 41 7.24 3.02 -4.23
C THR A 41 6.55 1.74 -3.76
N ILE A 42 5.24 1.67 -3.92
CA ILE A 42 4.50 0.42 -3.75
C ILE A 42 4.76 -0.45 -4.99
N ASP A 43 5.30 -1.65 -4.79
CA ASP A 43 5.46 -2.64 -5.85
C ASP A 43 4.42 -3.75 -5.69
N GLY A 44 3.61 -3.95 -6.73
CA GLY A 44 2.60 -5.01 -6.80
C GLY A 44 3.21 -6.39 -7.06
N ASP A 45 4.45 -6.45 -7.54
CA ASP A 45 5.27 -7.63 -7.74
C ASP A 45 4.48 -8.80 -8.37
N ASP A 46 4.25 -9.89 -7.64
CA ASP A 46 3.53 -11.08 -8.12
C ASP A 46 1.99 -10.97 -8.03
N VAL A 47 1.47 -9.95 -7.37
CA VAL A 47 0.02 -9.74 -7.19
C VAL A 47 -0.58 -8.97 -8.36
N VAL A 48 0.11 -7.93 -8.81
CA VAL A 48 -0.25 -7.16 -10.01
C VAL A 48 1.03 -6.90 -10.80
N SER A 49 1.32 -7.78 -11.75
CA SER A 49 2.57 -7.75 -12.51
C SER A 49 2.81 -6.39 -13.15
N SER A 50 4.04 -5.89 -13.00
CA SER A 50 4.51 -4.60 -13.54
C SER A 50 3.83 -3.34 -12.98
N TRP A 51 2.92 -3.47 -12.01
CA TRP A 51 2.30 -2.32 -11.37
C TRP A 51 3.20 -1.73 -10.28
N ARG A 52 3.44 -0.43 -10.38
CA ARG A 52 4.18 0.36 -9.39
C ARG A 52 3.49 1.68 -9.16
N LEU A 53 3.45 2.12 -7.91
CA LEU A 53 2.84 3.40 -7.53
C LEU A 53 3.75 4.14 -6.54
N PRO A 54 4.35 5.28 -6.94
CA PRO A 54 5.05 6.15 -6.01
C PRO A 54 4.12 6.59 -4.88
N VAL A 55 4.56 6.45 -3.63
CA VAL A 55 3.71 6.78 -2.46
C VAL A 55 3.41 8.28 -2.42
N ALA A 56 4.33 9.13 -2.88
CA ALA A 56 4.10 10.57 -2.98
C ALA A 56 2.87 10.94 -3.82
N ALA A 57 2.67 10.25 -4.96
CA ALA A 57 1.57 10.50 -5.88
C ALA A 57 0.18 10.21 -5.28
N MET A 58 0.10 9.39 -4.22
CA MET A 58 -1.17 9.10 -3.52
C MET A 58 -1.69 10.27 -2.68
N PHE A 59 -0.85 11.29 -2.46
CA PHE A 59 -1.14 12.42 -1.59
C PHE A 59 -0.95 13.76 -2.29
N GLU A 60 -0.89 13.73 -3.62
CA GLU A 60 -1.00 14.90 -4.48
C GLU A 60 -2.50 15.17 -4.66
N ASP A 61 -2.93 16.42 -4.47
CA ASP A 61 -4.29 16.81 -4.81
C ASP A 61 -4.42 16.81 -6.34
N GLU A 62 -5.58 16.41 -6.88
CA GLU A 62 -5.89 16.42 -8.34
C GLU A 62 -5.84 17.83 -8.99
N GLY A 63 -5.26 18.85 -8.34
CA GLY A 63 -5.16 20.23 -8.78
C GLY A 63 -3.74 20.71 -9.12
N GLY A 64 -2.84 19.81 -9.53
CA GLY A 64 -1.48 20.16 -9.97
C GLY A 64 -1.40 20.59 -11.44
N ALA A 65 -1.85 21.82 -11.73
CA ALA A 65 -1.73 22.56 -13.00
C ALA A 65 -2.44 22.01 -14.26
#